data_AF-A0A7W1LX43-F1
#
_entry.id   AF-A0A7W1LX43-F1
#
_cell.length_a   1.000
_cell.length_b   1.000
_cell.length_c   1.000
_cell.angle_alpha   90.00
_cell.angle_beta   90.00
_cell.angle_gamma   90.00
#
_symmetry.space_group_name_H-M   'P 1'
#
loop_
_entity.id
_entity.type
_entity.pdbx_description
1 polymer ?
#
loop_
_entity_poly.entity_id
_entity_poly.type
_entity_poly.pdbx_seq_one_letter_code
_entity_poly.pdbx_strand_id
1 'polypeptide(L)'
;MRTKLLIVTTFVLLFSSGGATGAQQGSNSNDPSLWIEVRDENGLPLKNACITVVPKEGEIVFRKADGRGRVHVRNMARGHYRVTAKIDGYTAQKKEVELN
;
A
#
# COMPACT_ATOMS: atom_id res chain seq x y z
N MET A 1 6.80 28.97 -2.62
CA MET A 1 7.32 27.61 -2.87
C MET A 1 6.18 26.79 -3.47
N ARG A 2 6.31 26.25 -4.68
CA ARG A 2 5.28 25.36 -5.28
C ARG A 2 5.58 23.94 -4.80
N THR A 3 4.71 23.35 -4.00
CA THR A 3 4.76 21.92 -3.67
C THR A 3 4.38 21.11 -4.91
N LYS A 4 5.14 20.06 -5.21
CA LYS A 4 4.86 19.16 -6.34
C LYS A 4 3.71 18.21 -6.02
N LEU A 5 3.01 17.74 -7.04
CA LEU A 5 1.96 16.74 -6.82
C LEU A 5 2.56 15.34 -6.68
N LEU A 6 2.12 14.63 -5.66
CA LEU A 6 2.39 13.20 -5.49
C LEU A 6 1.16 12.42 -5.92
N ILE A 7 1.38 11.42 -6.76
CA ILE A 7 0.37 10.49 -7.27
C ILE A 7 0.56 9.16 -6.56
N VAL A 8 -0.53 8.64 -5.98
CA VAL A 8 -0.58 7.29 -5.40
C VAL A 8 -1.48 6.44 -6.26
N THR A 9 -0.92 5.32 -6.71
CA THR A 9 -1.66 4.26 -7.38
C THR A 9 -1.72 3.06 -6.44
N THR A 10 -2.91 2.56 -6.20
CA THR A 10 -3.13 1.39 -5.35
C THR A 10 -3.72 0.26 -6.19
N PHE A 11 -3.21 -0.94 -6.03
CA PHE A 11 -3.69 -2.13 -6.70
C PHE A 11 -3.85 -3.27 -5.69
N VAL A 12 -4.99 -3.95 -5.72
CA VAL A 12 -5.31 -5.03 -4.79
C VAL A 12 -5.19 -6.35 -5.54
N LEU A 13 -4.47 -7.30 -4.96
CA LEU A 13 -4.37 -8.67 -5.48
C LEU A 13 -4.96 -9.64 -4.46
N LEU A 14 -5.85 -10.50 -4.96
CA LEU A 14 -6.38 -11.64 -4.25
C LEU A 14 -5.61 -12.88 -4.71
N PHE A 15 -4.83 -13.47 -3.80
CA PHE A 15 -4.24 -14.77 -4.05
C PHE A 15 -5.28 -15.82 -3.66
N SER A 16 -5.91 -16.46 -4.64
CA SER A 16 -6.58 -17.73 -4.40
C SER A 16 -5.50 -18.81 -4.37
N SER A 17 -5.24 -19.38 -3.20
CA SER A 17 -4.22 -20.42 -3.07
C SER A 17 -4.67 -21.72 -3.77
N GLY A 18 -4.37 -21.85 -5.06
CA GLY A 18 -4.37 -23.11 -5.77
C GLY A 18 -3.07 -23.88 -5.50
N GLY A 19 -3.05 -24.67 -4.42
CA GLY A 19 -2.13 -25.80 -4.21
C GLY A 19 -0.62 -25.50 -4.09
N ALA A 20 -0.11 -25.40 -2.86
CA ALA A 20 1.23 -25.87 -2.51
C ALA A 20 1.31 -26.09 -0.98
N THR A 21 1.55 -27.34 -0.61
CA THR A 21 1.67 -27.89 0.74
C THR A 21 2.96 -27.44 1.44
N GLY A 22 2.88 -27.13 2.74
CA GLY A 22 3.98 -27.24 3.70
C GLY A 22 4.49 -25.93 4.32
N ALA A 23 4.41 -25.87 5.65
CA ALA A 23 5.03 -24.90 6.59
C ALA A 23 4.36 -23.53 6.83
N GLN A 24 3.34 -23.56 7.71
CA GLN A 24 3.28 -22.78 8.97
C GLN A 24 3.25 -21.23 8.92
N GLN A 25 2.05 -20.65 8.86
CA GLN A 25 1.54 -19.70 9.87
C GLN A 25 0.04 -19.48 9.62
N GLY A 26 -0.76 -19.18 10.65
CA GLY A 26 -2.22 -19.02 10.57
C GLY A 26 -2.71 -17.84 9.73
N SER A 27 -2.31 -17.76 8.46
CA SER A 27 -2.81 -16.84 7.45
C SER A 27 -3.85 -17.59 6.63
N ASN A 28 -5.08 -17.10 6.69
CA ASN A 28 -6.16 -17.63 5.87
C ASN A 28 -5.70 -17.48 4.42
N SER A 29 -5.62 -18.56 3.65
CA SER A 29 -4.98 -18.57 2.32
C SER A 29 -5.70 -17.73 1.24
N ASN A 30 -6.61 -16.84 1.65
CA ASN A 30 -7.34 -15.85 0.87
C ASN A 30 -7.11 -14.40 1.40
N ASP A 31 -6.06 -14.15 2.20
CA ASP A 31 -5.75 -12.82 2.71
C ASP A 31 -5.34 -11.88 1.55
N PRO A 32 -6.04 -10.75 1.34
CA PRO A 32 -5.69 -9.80 0.30
C PRO A 32 -4.30 -9.19 0.50
N SER A 33 -3.68 -8.83 -0.61
CA SER A 33 -2.42 -8.07 -0.64
C SER A 33 -2.64 -6.71 -1.31
N LEU A 34 -2.08 -5.67 -0.71
CA LEU A 34 -2.17 -4.30 -1.20
C LEU A 34 -0.82 -3.86 -1.76
N TRP A 35 -0.83 -3.49 -3.03
CA TRP A 35 0.29 -2.87 -3.73
C TRP A 35 0.05 -1.37 -3.85
N ILE A 36 1.07 -0.60 -3.54
CA ILE A 36 1.02 0.87 -3.56
C ILE A 36 2.24 1.34 -4.34
N GLU A 37 2.02 2.17 -5.34
CA GLU A 37 3.05 2.86 -6.10
C GLU A 37 2.90 4.36 -5.89
N VAL A 38 4.04 5.03 -5.69
CA VAL A 38 4.14 6.46 -5.43
C VAL A 38 5.00 7.08 -6.51
N ARG A 39 4.42 8.03 -7.24
CA ARG A 39 5.08 8.71 -8.36
C ARG A 39 4.81 10.21 -8.32
N ASP A 40 5.65 10.97 -8.98
CA ASP A 40 5.47 12.41 -9.25
C ASP A 40 4.48 12.62 -10.41
N GLU A 41 3.99 13.84 -10.61
CA GLU A 41 3.21 14.26 -11.80
C GLU A 41 3.88 13.91 -13.14
N ASN A 42 5.21 13.85 -13.17
CA ASN A 42 5.99 13.44 -14.34
C ASN A 42 6.13 11.91 -14.49
N GLY A 43 5.48 11.12 -13.62
CA GLY A 43 5.57 9.65 -13.62
C GLY A 43 6.85 9.09 -13.00
N LEU A 44 7.73 9.93 -12.45
CA LEU A 44 8.96 9.50 -11.79
C LEU A 44 8.66 8.82 -10.45
N PRO A 45 9.25 7.65 -10.14
CA PRO A 45 9.04 6.98 -8.88
C PRO A 45 9.62 7.76 -7.69
N LEU A 46 8.84 7.86 -6.60
CA LEU A 46 9.24 8.59 -5.40
C LEU A 46 9.66 7.61 -4.30
N LYS A 47 10.98 7.41 -4.17
CA LYS A 47 11.56 6.61 -3.08
C LYS A 47 11.40 7.29 -1.72
N ASN A 48 11.41 6.51 -0.65
CA ASN A 48 11.30 6.98 0.74
C ASN A 48 10.01 7.73 1.06
N ALA A 49 8.99 7.69 0.18
CA ALA A 49 7.67 8.19 0.53
C ALA A 49 7.12 7.41 1.74
N CYS A 50 6.70 8.14 2.77
CA CYS A 50 6.07 7.57 3.95
C CYS A 50 4.63 7.21 3.61
N ILE A 51 4.32 5.92 3.70
CA ILE A 51 3.01 5.35 3.48
C ILE A 51 2.42 4.92 4.82
N THR A 52 1.26 5.48 5.14
CA THR A 52 0.47 5.10 6.31
C THR A 52 -0.83 4.48 5.83
N VAL A 53 -1.06 3.23 6.21
CA VAL A 53 -2.28 2.49 5.89
C VAL A 53 -3.08 2.36 7.17
N VAL A 54 -4.20 3.08 7.24
CA VAL A 54 -5.09 3.11 8.42
C VAL A 54 -6.32 2.26 8.13
N PRO A 55 -6.50 1.09 8.77
CA PRO A 55 -7.74 0.35 8.65
C PRO A 55 -8.89 1.09 9.35
N LYS A 56 -10.14 0.75 9.00
CA LYS A 56 -11.31 1.16 9.80
C LYS A 56 -11.26 0.59 11.22
N GLU A 57 -10.76 -0.63 11.37
CA GLU A 57 -10.62 -1.35 12.64
C GLU A 57 -9.37 -2.24 12.60
N GLY A 58 -8.54 -2.22 13.65
CA GLY A 58 -7.29 -3.00 13.71
C GLY A 58 -6.01 -2.16 13.72
N GLU A 59 -4.90 -2.76 13.29
CA GLU A 59 -3.55 -2.18 13.39
C GLU A 59 -3.22 -1.23 12.23
N ILE A 60 -2.66 -0.05 12.57
CA ILE A 60 -2.16 0.90 11.58
C ILE A 60 -0.80 0.45 11.06
N VAL A 61 -0.67 0.29 9.75
CA VAL A 61 0.57 -0.17 9.11
C VAL A 61 1.36 1.02 8.56
N PHE A 62 2.63 1.12 8.95
CA PHE A 62 3.57 2.11 8.42
C PHE A 62 4.60 1.44 7.52
N ARG A 63 4.79 1.99 6.31
CA ARG A 63 5.78 1.53 5.35
C ARG A 63 6.46 2.71 4.65
N LYS A 64 7.65 2.47 4.12
CA LYS A 64 8.34 3.42 3.24
C LYS A 64 8.42 2.83 1.85
N ALA A 65 8.21 3.68 0.84
CA ALA A 65 8.38 3.30 -0.55
C ALA A 65 9.84 2.94 -0.83
N ASP A 66 10.04 1.84 -1.56
CA ASP A 66 11.35 1.35 -1.97
C ASP A 66 12.04 2.29 -2.98
N GLY A 67 13.22 1.92 -3.47
CA GLY A 67 13.96 2.69 -4.48
C GLY A 67 13.22 2.89 -5.81
N ARG A 68 12.12 2.16 -6.04
CA ARG A 68 11.25 2.26 -7.21
C ARG A 68 9.90 2.91 -6.87
N GLY A 69 9.75 3.49 -5.67
CA GLY A 69 8.53 4.15 -5.24
C GLY A 69 7.39 3.16 -4.91
N ARG A 70 7.69 1.91 -4.57
CA ARG A 70 6.67 0.86 -4.38
C ARG A 70 6.64 0.34 -2.95
N VAL A 71 5.46 -0.06 -2.50
CA VAL A 71 5.20 -0.72 -1.23
C VAL A 71 4.28 -1.91 -1.49
N HIS A 72 4.60 -3.03 -0.86
CA HIS A 72 3.77 -4.22 -0.86
C HIS A 72 3.43 -4.58 0.58
N VAL A 73 2.14 -4.61 0.90
CA VAL A 73 1.60 -5.05 2.18
C VAL A 73 0.86 -6.37 1.94
N ARG A 74 1.37 -7.45 2.53
CA ARG A 74 0.79 -8.80 2.45
C ARG A 74 -0.03 -9.10 3.70
N ASN A 75 -0.83 -10.16 3.62
CA ASN A 75 -1.62 -10.68 4.74
C ASN A 75 -2.50 -9.60 5.39
N MET A 76 -3.14 -8.79 4.57
CA MET A 76 -4.07 -7.78 5.08
C MET A 76 -5.43 -8.41 5.31
N ALA A 77 -6.10 -8.04 6.40
CA ALA A 77 -7.49 -8.44 6.60
C ALA A 77 -8.38 -7.78 5.54
N ARG A 78 -9.51 -8.40 5.20
CA ARG A 78 -10.53 -7.77 4.36
C ARG A 78 -11.16 -6.59 5.09
N GLY A 79 -11.55 -5.55 4.34
CA GLY A 79 -12.18 -4.35 4.87
C GLY A 79 -11.70 -3.06 4.21
N HIS A 80 -12.08 -1.93 4.79
CA HIS A 80 -11.74 -0.61 4.28
C HIS A 80 -10.46 -0.06 4.92
N TYR A 81 -9.59 0.47 4.06
CA TYR A 81 -8.31 1.04 4.42
C TYR A 81 -8.16 2.43 3.83
N ARG A 82 -7.54 3.32 4.61
CA ARG A 82 -7.16 4.66 4.18
C ARG A 82 -5.65 4.72 4.03
N VAL A 83 -5.18 4.74 2.80
CA VAL A 83 -3.78 4.90 2.43
C VAL A 83 -3.45 6.39 2.37
N THR A 84 -2.42 6.81 3.09
CA THR A 84 -1.88 8.18 3.04
C THR A 84 -0.42 8.11 2.65
N ALA A 85 -0.05 8.80 1.57
CA ALA A 85 1.33 8.94 1.14
C ALA A 85 1.81 10.37 1.37
N LYS A 86 2.98 10.49 1.98
CA LYS A 86 3.63 11.78 2.24
C LYS A 86 5.13 11.69 1.98
N ILE A 87 5.67 12.71 1.33
CA ILE A 87 7.10 12.90 1.17
C ILE A 87 7.38 14.41 1.26
N ASP A 88 8.56 14.76 1.77
CA ASP A 88 8.94 16.17 1.90
C ASP A 88 9.05 16.84 0.51
N GLY A 89 8.60 18.09 0.40
CA GLY A 89 8.55 18.83 -0.86
C GLY A 89 7.34 18.53 -1.77
N TYR A 90 6.48 17.58 -1.39
CA TYR A 90 5.29 17.20 -2.14
C TYR A 90 4.00 17.36 -1.33
N THR A 91 2.89 17.58 -2.03
CA THR A 91 1.57 17.56 -1.41
C THR A 91 1.18 16.11 -1.09
N ALA A 92 0.88 15.83 0.18
CA ALA A 92 0.45 14.51 0.61
C ALA A 92 -0.86 14.10 -0.07
N GLN A 93 -0.98 12.83 -0.42
CA GLN A 93 -2.14 12.29 -1.09
C GLN A 93 -2.78 11.19 -0.24
N LYS A 94 -4.11 11.15 -0.25
CA LYS A 94 -4.91 10.22 0.53
C LYS A 94 -5.83 9.46 -0.43
N LYS A 95 -5.90 8.14 -0.24
CA LYS A 95 -6.72 7.24 -1.04
C LYS A 95 -7.42 6.24 -0.12
N GLU A 96 -8.68 5.98 -0.39
CA GLU A 96 -9.43 4.91 0.25
C GLU A 96 -9.41 3.68 -0.65
N VAL A 97 -9.18 2.53 -0.04
CA VAL A 97 -9.06 1.23 -0.71
C VAL A 97 -9.85 0.22 0.09
N GLU A 98 -10.66 -0.56 -0.60
CA GLU A 98 -11.42 -1.65 -0.02
C GLU A 98 -10.80 -2.97 -0.45
N LEU A 99 -10.53 -3.85 0.52
CA LEU A 99 -9.99 -5.19 0.32
C LEU A 99 -11.13 -6.20 0.54
N ASN A 100 -11.59 -6.86 -0.52
CA ASN A 100 -12.76 -7.75 -0.49
C ASN A 100 -12.42 -9.22 -0.68
#